data_AF-A0A8X6N9I5-F1
#
_entry.id   AF-A0A8X6N9I5-F1
#
_cell.length_a   1.000
_cell.length_b   1.000
_cell.length_c   1.000
_cell.angle_alpha   90.00
_cell.angle_beta   90.00
_cell.angle_gamma   90.00
#
_symmetry.space_group_name_H-M   'P 1'
#
loop_
_entity.id
_entity.type
_entity.pdbx_description
1 polymer ?
#
loop_
_entity_poly.entity_id
_entity_poly.type
_entity_poly.pdbx_seq_one_letter_code
_entity_poly.pdbx_strand_id
1 'polypeptide(L)'
;MKDANPEMIIVHCFIHKENLVAKNISPVLNEVLHAVIKCVNTIKASAKCERLFKLFCEEQNENHVRLLLHTEVRWLFKGNCLKIFMLLFDAISVFLSEKLEMKCLLTIDGNAFVSYLADIFEKLNILNKQLQGPNKTLVDAKAKIFGFITNIELYQKHINNRNFDQFHWLQKCEVTDATVLVVVNHLNTISADLKERFSDLKQIYFPTWMMQPILVEMSDISNMQYQEELSELQNDESVKTFF
;
A
#
# COMPACT_ATOMS: atom_id res chain seq x y z
N MET A 1 -21.27 -25.67 8.47
CA MET A 1 -19.79 -25.83 8.50
C MET A 1 -19.20 -25.28 9.81
N LYS A 2 -19.54 -24.04 10.21
CA LYS A 2 -19.20 -23.50 11.53
C LYS A 2 -19.98 -24.15 12.68
N ASP A 3 -21.27 -24.46 12.45
CA ASP A 3 -22.11 -25.16 13.44
C ASP A 3 -21.68 -26.60 13.71
N ALA A 4 -20.90 -27.19 12.80
CA ALA A 4 -20.33 -28.53 12.95
C ALA A 4 -18.87 -28.51 13.46
N ASN A 5 -18.20 -27.34 13.43
CA ASN A 5 -16.80 -27.17 13.83
C ASN A 5 -16.63 -25.83 14.57
N PRO A 6 -16.90 -25.81 15.89
CA PRO A 6 -16.91 -24.57 16.68
C PRO A 6 -15.56 -23.85 16.68
N GLU A 7 -14.45 -24.58 16.54
CA GLU A 7 -13.08 -24.03 16.54
C GLU A 7 -12.64 -23.47 15.17
N MET A 8 -13.48 -23.58 14.15
CA MET A 8 -13.14 -23.11 12.81
C MET A 8 -13.11 -21.58 12.74
N ILE A 9 -11.92 -21.04 12.46
CA ILE A 9 -11.72 -19.62 12.21
C ILE A 9 -12.00 -19.32 10.75
N ILE A 10 -12.97 -18.42 10.50
CA ILE A 10 -13.27 -17.91 9.15
C ILE A 10 -12.68 -16.52 9.05
N VAL A 11 -11.81 -16.31 8.06
CA VAL A 11 -11.21 -15.02 7.78
C VAL A 11 -11.46 -14.68 6.31
N HIS A 12 -11.91 -13.45 6.06
CA HIS A 12 -12.03 -12.96 4.69
C HIS A 12 -10.65 -12.74 4.05
N CYS A 13 -10.57 -12.84 2.73
CA CYS A 13 -9.34 -12.59 1.99
C CYS A 13 -8.76 -11.20 2.30
N PHE A 14 -7.55 -11.17 2.86
CA PHE A 14 -6.86 -9.94 3.24
C PHE A 14 -6.61 -9.00 2.07
N ILE A 15 -6.30 -9.57 0.89
CA ILE A 15 -6.06 -8.81 -0.34
C ILE A 15 -7.34 -8.13 -0.81
N HIS A 16 -8.48 -8.80 -0.65
CA HIS A 16 -9.77 -8.20 -0.97
C HIS A 16 -10.09 -7.04 -0.01
N LYS A 17 -9.91 -7.24 1.30
CA LYS A 17 -10.13 -6.20 2.32
C LYS A 17 -9.21 -4.99 2.12
N GLU A 18 -7.92 -5.20 1.91
CA GLU A 18 -6.95 -4.14 1.64
C GLU A 18 -7.30 -3.36 0.37
N ASN A 19 -7.70 -4.06 -0.70
CA ASN A 19 -8.17 -3.42 -1.93
C ASN A 19 -9.45 -2.59 -1.74
N LEU A 20 -10.32 -2.94 -0.77
CA LEU A 20 -11.48 -2.10 -0.42
C LEU A 20 -11.06 -0.83 0.33
N VAL A 21 -10.13 -0.93 1.28
CA VAL A 21 -9.57 0.25 1.98
C VAL A 21 -9.02 1.23 0.98
N ALA A 22 -8.24 0.74 0.03
CA ALA A 22 -7.53 1.61 -0.86
C ALA A 22 -8.47 2.39 -1.81
N LYS A 23 -9.66 1.86 -2.10
CA LYS A 23 -10.71 2.58 -2.85
C LYS A 23 -11.32 3.77 -2.10
N ASN A 24 -11.08 3.89 -0.80
CA ASN A 24 -11.65 4.93 0.05
C ASN A 24 -10.86 6.24 -0.09
N ILE A 25 -11.01 6.88 -1.25
CA ILE A 25 -10.30 8.12 -1.62
C ILE A 25 -11.27 9.31 -1.51
N SER A 26 -10.78 10.43 -0.97
CA SER A 26 -11.57 11.66 -0.90
C SER A 26 -11.91 12.20 -2.29
N PRO A 27 -13.02 12.94 -2.47
CA PRO A 27 -13.42 13.46 -3.78
C PRO A 27 -12.30 14.22 -4.52
N VAL A 28 -11.59 15.11 -3.81
CA VAL A 28 -10.49 15.92 -4.35
C VAL A 28 -9.33 15.04 -4.85
N LEU A 29 -8.92 14.04 -4.06
CA LEU A 29 -7.87 13.11 -4.46
C LEU A 29 -8.32 12.22 -5.61
N ASN A 30 -9.61 11.86 -5.67
CA ASN A 30 -10.16 11.07 -6.75
C ASN A 30 -10.18 11.85 -8.08
N GLU A 31 -10.47 13.16 -8.04
CA GLU A 31 -10.36 14.03 -9.22
C GLU A 31 -8.94 14.06 -9.78
N VAL A 32 -7.93 14.20 -8.92
CA VAL A 32 -6.51 14.15 -9.30
C VAL A 32 -6.15 12.78 -9.90
N LEU A 33 -6.61 11.70 -9.27
CA LEU A 33 -6.41 10.35 -9.81
C LEU A 33 -7.05 10.18 -11.20
N HIS A 34 -8.25 10.73 -11.40
CA HIS A 34 -8.92 10.72 -12.71
C HIS A 34 -8.18 11.57 -13.75
N ALA A 35 -7.61 12.71 -13.36
CA ALA A 35 -6.78 13.52 -14.25
C ALA A 35 -5.55 12.73 -14.73
N VAL A 36 -4.85 12.03 -13.83
CA VAL A 36 -3.75 11.12 -14.18
C VAL A 36 -4.21 10.05 -15.16
N ILE A 37 -5.31 9.37 -14.89
CA ILE A 37 -5.86 8.31 -15.76
C ILE A 37 -6.16 8.87 -17.15
N LYS A 38 -6.77 10.06 -17.25
CA LYS A 38 -7.05 10.72 -18.53
C LYS A 38 -5.78 11.10 -19.29
N CYS A 39 -4.74 11.58 -18.61
CA CYS A 39 -3.44 11.84 -19.22
C CYS A 39 -2.83 10.56 -19.80
N VAL A 40 -2.78 9.48 -19.02
CA VAL A 40 -2.28 8.17 -19.46
C VAL A 40 -3.11 7.64 -20.64
N ASN A 41 -4.43 7.71 -20.55
CA ASN A 41 -5.33 7.27 -21.63
C ASN A 41 -5.15 8.09 -22.90
N THR A 42 -4.87 9.40 -22.80
CA THR A 42 -4.58 10.25 -23.96
C THR A 42 -3.32 9.79 -24.69
N ILE A 43 -2.25 9.47 -23.96
CA ILE A 43 -1.00 8.95 -24.53
C ILE A 43 -1.24 7.56 -25.17
N LYS A 44 -2.06 6.73 -24.50
CA LYS A 44 -2.38 5.36 -24.93
C LYS A 44 -3.51 5.26 -25.95
N ALA A 45 -4.16 6.36 -26.31
CA ALA A 45 -5.35 6.36 -27.16
C ALA A 45 -5.09 5.80 -28.57
N SER A 46 -3.85 5.90 -29.06
CA SER A 46 -3.44 5.30 -30.33
C SER A 46 -1.99 4.86 -30.32
N ALA A 47 -1.67 3.83 -31.10
CA ALA A 47 -0.30 3.37 -31.30
C ALA A 47 0.63 4.47 -31.84
N LYS A 48 0.09 5.42 -32.62
CA LYS A 48 0.83 6.60 -33.08
C LYS A 48 1.21 7.52 -31.92
N CYS A 49 0.25 7.86 -31.06
CA CYS A 49 0.49 8.72 -29.90
C CYS A 49 1.51 8.09 -28.94
N GLU A 50 1.35 6.80 -28.65
CA GLU A 50 2.29 6.06 -27.80
C GLU A 50 3.71 6.03 -28.39
N ARG A 51 3.85 5.83 -29.70
CA ARG A 51 5.16 5.90 -30.38
C ARG A 51 5.78 7.28 -30.32
N LEU A 52 4.98 8.34 -30.50
CA LEU A 52 5.46 9.72 -30.41
C LEU A 52 5.93 10.04 -28.99
N PHE A 53 5.16 9.65 -27.97
CA PHE A 53 5.56 9.81 -26.58
C PHE A 53 6.85 9.03 -26.27
N LYS A 54 6.97 7.79 -26.78
CA LYS A 54 8.18 6.98 -26.62
C LYS A 54 9.42 7.71 -27.17
N LEU A 55 9.34 8.21 -28.41
CA LEU A 55 10.42 8.96 -29.04
C LEU A 55 10.74 10.24 -28.26
N PHE A 56 9.71 10.95 -27.80
CA PHE A 56 9.88 12.15 -26.97
C PHE A 56 10.65 11.85 -25.67
N CYS A 57 10.31 10.76 -24.96
CA CYS A 57 11.06 10.33 -23.77
C CYS A 57 12.51 9.95 -24.09
N GLU A 58 12.77 9.31 -25.23
CA GLU A 58 14.13 8.96 -25.67
C GLU A 58 14.98 10.22 -25.93
N GLU A 59 14.38 11.26 -26.53
CA GLU A 59 15.04 12.56 -26.76
C GLU A 59 15.36 13.31 -25.46
N GLN A 60 14.56 13.12 -24.41
CA GLN A 60 14.77 13.72 -23.08
C GLN A 60 15.72 12.89 -22.18
N ASN A 61 16.31 11.80 -22.69
CA ASN A 61 17.15 10.86 -21.92
C ASN A 61 16.44 10.23 -20.70
N GLU A 62 15.13 9.98 -20.80
CA GLU A 62 14.36 9.36 -19.72
C GLU A 62 14.66 7.86 -19.57
N ASN A 63 14.91 7.41 -18.35
CA ASN A 63 15.19 5.99 -18.05
C ASN A 63 13.97 5.08 -18.25
N HIS A 64 12.75 5.65 -18.23
CA HIS A 64 11.51 4.91 -18.40
C HIS A 64 10.80 5.33 -19.69
N VAL A 65 10.73 4.45 -20.68
CA VAL A 65 10.20 4.84 -22.01
C VAL A 65 8.76 4.37 -22.27
N ARG A 66 8.10 3.76 -21.26
CA ARG A 66 6.75 3.20 -21.42
C ARG A 66 5.88 3.41 -20.19
N LEU A 67 4.75 4.09 -20.40
CA LEU A 67 3.63 4.11 -19.45
C LEU A 67 2.87 2.78 -19.48
N LEU A 68 2.38 2.33 -18.33
CA LEU A 68 1.56 1.12 -18.22
C LEU A 68 0.07 1.46 -18.47
N LEU A 69 -0.65 0.63 -19.24
CA LEU A 69 -2.08 0.80 -19.57
C LEU A 69 -2.98 0.56 -18.36
N HIS A 70 -3.64 1.59 -17.84
CA HIS A 70 -4.62 1.40 -16.77
C HIS A 70 -5.87 0.69 -17.31
N THR A 71 -6.02 -0.61 -16.99
CA THR A 71 -7.34 -1.25 -16.95
C THR A 71 -7.83 -1.20 -15.51
N GLU A 72 -9.09 -0.77 -15.28
CA GLU A 72 -9.73 -0.55 -13.98
C GLU A 72 -9.77 -1.78 -13.03
N VAL A 73 -9.16 -2.90 -13.43
CA VAL A 73 -9.41 -4.23 -12.88
C VAL A 73 -8.46 -4.62 -11.74
N ARG A 74 -7.33 -3.93 -11.52
CA ARG A 74 -6.37 -4.30 -10.44
C ARG A 74 -5.74 -3.08 -9.74
N TRP A 75 -5.95 -2.96 -8.43
CA TRP A 75 -5.45 -1.84 -7.64
C TRP A 75 -3.93 -1.72 -7.54
N LEU A 76 -3.22 -2.86 -7.46
CA LEU A 76 -1.76 -2.91 -7.59
C LEU A 76 -1.25 -2.15 -8.83
N PHE A 77 -2.05 -2.16 -9.90
CA PHE A 77 -1.74 -1.47 -11.14
C PHE A 77 -1.84 0.05 -11.00
N LYS A 78 -2.77 0.57 -10.19
CA LYS A 78 -2.88 2.02 -9.95
C LYS A 78 -1.64 2.58 -9.29
N GLY A 79 -1.11 1.91 -8.26
CA GLY A 79 0.13 2.36 -7.60
C GLY A 79 1.34 2.30 -8.53
N ASN A 80 1.47 1.24 -9.33
CA ASN A 80 2.53 1.16 -10.34
C ASN A 80 2.38 2.21 -11.44
N CYS A 81 1.15 2.49 -11.87
CA CYS A 81 0.84 3.52 -12.85
C CYS A 81 1.21 4.91 -12.33
N LEU A 82 0.80 5.26 -11.11
CA LEU A 82 1.16 6.53 -10.45
C LEU A 82 2.68 6.67 -10.29
N LYS A 83 3.37 5.61 -9.87
CA LYS A 83 4.83 5.63 -9.75
C LYS A 83 5.51 5.93 -11.08
N ILE A 84 5.13 5.25 -12.16
CA ILE A 84 5.71 5.49 -13.49
C ILE A 84 5.30 6.87 -14.02
N PHE A 85 4.07 7.31 -13.74
CA PHE A 85 3.60 8.63 -14.09
C PHE A 85 4.45 9.72 -13.42
N MET A 86 4.76 9.59 -12.13
CA MET A 86 5.63 10.53 -11.41
C MET A 86 7.07 10.51 -11.92
N LEU A 87 7.59 9.34 -12.28
CA LEU A 87 8.93 9.23 -12.88
C LEU A 87 9.02 9.93 -14.23
N LEU A 88 7.90 10.09 -14.94
CA LEU A 88 7.82 10.76 -16.24
C LEU A 88 7.06 12.09 -16.18
N PHE A 89 6.87 12.64 -14.98
CA PHE A 89 5.97 13.77 -14.77
C PHE A 89 6.35 14.97 -15.63
N ASP A 90 7.64 15.31 -15.66
CA ASP A 90 8.18 16.43 -16.44
C ASP A 90 7.97 16.20 -17.94
N ALA A 91 8.34 15.02 -18.46
CA ALA A 91 8.13 14.68 -19.86
C ALA A 91 6.64 14.71 -20.26
N ILE A 92 5.76 14.16 -19.42
CA ILE A 92 4.30 14.17 -19.63
C ILE A 92 3.77 15.60 -19.59
N SER A 93 4.28 16.44 -18.69
CA SER A 93 3.86 17.83 -18.55
C SER A 93 4.08 18.64 -19.84
N VAL A 94 5.21 18.40 -20.51
CA VAL A 94 5.54 19.04 -21.78
C VAL A 94 4.73 18.43 -22.91
N PHE A 95 4.66 17.10 -22.98
CA PHE A 95 3.95 16.39 -24.06
C PHE A 95 2.43 16.67 -24.07
N LEU A 96 1.84 16.88 -22.89
CA LEU A 96 0.41 17.15 -22.69
C LEU A 96 0.13 18.58 -22.23
N SER A 97 0.99 19.55 -22.54
CA SER A 97 0.89 20.94 -22.06
C SER A 97 -0.47 21.59 -22.32
N GLU A 98 -1.12 21.25 -23.43
CA GLU A 98 -2.43 21.79 -23.81
C GLU A 98 -3.62 21.12 -23.13
N LYS A 99 -3.41 20.02 -22.39
CA LYS A 99 -4.49 19.27 -21.74
C LYS A 99 -4.86 19.90 -20.39
N LEU A 100 -6.16 20.10 -20.18
CA LEU A 100 -6.69 20.66 -18.94
C LEU A 100 -6.33 19.80 -17.72
N GLU A 101 -6.34 18.48 -17.89
CA GLU A 101 -5.93 17.54 -16.86
C GLU A 101 -4.49 17.77 -16.43
N MET A 102 -3.57 18.01 -17.37
CA MET A 102 -2.18 18.31 -17.06
C MET A 102 -2.03 19.67 -16.37
N LYS A 103 -2.78 20.70 -16.83
CA LYS A 103 -2.80 22.02 -16.18
C LYS A 103 -3.28 21.94 -14.73
N CYS A 104 -4.27 21.09 -14.44
CA CYS A 104 -4.73 20.83 -13.07
C CYS A 104 -3.63 20.18 -12.21
N LEU A 105 -2.93 19.17 -12.75
CA LEU A 105 -1.83 18.49 -12.06
C LEU A 105 -0.60 19.38 -11.83
N LEU A 106 -0.41 20.44 -12.61
CA LEU A 106 0.69 21.41 -12.46
C LEU A 106 0.41 22.54 -11.45
N THR A 107 -0.80 22.62 -10.91
CA THR A 107 -1.08 23.53 -9.78
C THR A 107 -0.31 23.07 -8.53
N ILE A 108 -0.08 23.98 -7.57
CA ILE A 108 0.62 23.65 -6.31
C ILE A 108 -0.06 22.46 -5.62
N ASP A 109 -1.38 22.55 -5.41
CA ASP A 109 -2.14 21.49 -4.76
C ASP A 109 -2.25 20.23 -5.63
N GLY A 110 -2.47 20.37 -6.94
CA GLY A 110 -2.54 19.24 -7.88
C GLY A 110 -1.26 18.41 -7.90
N ASN A 111 -0.10 19.08 -7.91
CA ASN A 111 1.22 18.44 -7.90
C ASN A 111 1.47 17.73 -6.56
N ALA A 112 1.16 18.39 -5.44
CA ALA A 112 1.27 17.78 -4.13
C ALA A 112 0.33 16.56 -3.97
N PHE A 113 -0.90 16.65 -4.46
CA PHE A 113 -1.85 15.54 -4.40
C PHE A 113 -1.43 14.34 -5.26
N VAL A 114 -0.96 14.54 -6.50
CA VAL A 114 -0.50 13.41 -7.33
C VAL A 114 0.77 12.77 -6.75
N SER A 115 1.67 13.58 -6.19
CA SER A 115 2.86 13.11 -5.49
C SER A 115 2.51 12.28 -4.26
N TYR A 116 1.59 12.77 -3.43
CA TYR A 116 1.06 12.02 -2.29
C TYR A 116 0.40 10.70 -2.73
N LEU A 117 -0.42 10.73 -3.78
CA LEU A 117 -1.09 9.52 -4.31
C LEU A 117 -0.06 8.48 -4.76
N ALA A 118 1.00 8.88 -5.45
CA ALA A 118 2.07 7.95 -5.84
C ALA A 118 2.72 7.30 -4.61
N ASP A 119 3.07 8.09 -3.60
CA ASP A 119 3.71 7.61 -2.38
C ASP A 119 2.81 6.68 -1.55
N ILE A 120 1.55 7.06 -1.29
CA ILE A 120 0.64 6.26 -0.45
C ILE A 120 0.24 4.94 -1.15
N PHE A 121 0.04 4.97 -2.47
CA PHE A 121 -0.24 3.75 -3.21
C PHE A 121 0.98 2.83 -3.31
N GLU A 122 2.20 3.36 -3.36
CA GLU A 122 3.41 2.53 -3.28
C GLU A 122 3.47 1.82 -1.92
N LYS A 123 3.16 2.52 -0.82
CA LYS A 123 3.10 1.93 0.53
C LYS A 123 2.03 0.85 0.64
N LEU A 124 0.82 1.07 0.10
CA LEU A 124 -0.25 0.07 0.04
C LEU A 124 0.16 -1.15 -0.81
N ASN A 125 0.81 -0.93 -1.95
CA ASN A 125 1.34 -2.01 -2.79
C ASN A 125 2.40 -2.84 -2.07
N ILE A 126 3.26 -2.21 -1.25
CA ILE A 126 4.24 -2.93 -0.42
C ILE A 126 3.52 -3.81 0.61
N LEU A 127 2.52 -3.29 1.32
CA LEU A 127 1.70 -4.08 2.25
C LEU A 127 1.05 -5.25 1.52
N ASN A 128 0.40 -4.99 0.39
CA ASN A 128 -0.26 -6.00 -0.42
C ASN A 128 0.68 -7.15 -0.82
N LYS A 129 1.91 -6.83 -1.26
CA LYS A 129 2.95 -7.83 -1.56
C LYS A 129 3.39 -8.60 -0.32
N GLN A 130 3.51 -7.94 0.83
CA GLN A 130 3.90 -8.59 2.08
C GLN A 130 2.83 -9.56 2.60
N LEU A 131 1.57 -9.35 2.23
CA LEU A 131 0.43 -10.22 2.55
C LEU A 131 0.26 -11.40 1.58
N GLN A 132 1.03 -11.45 0.50
CA GLN A 132 0.97 -12.51 -0.51
C GLN A 132 2.28 -13.32 -0.55
N GLY A 133 2.20 -14.47 -1.21
CA GLY A 133 3.33 -15.36 -1.46
C GLY A 133 3.27 -16.64 -0.63
N PRO A 134 4.18 -17.58 -0.93
CA PRO A 134 4.30 -18.80 -0.15
C PRO A 134 4.71 -18.49 1.30
N ASN A 135 4.34 -19.36 2.23
CA ASN A 135 4.75 -19.30 3.64
C ASN A 135 4.27 -18.04 4.38
N LYS A 136 3.10 -17.49 4.03
CA LYS A 136 2.45 -16.40 4.78
C LYS A 136 1.41 -16.96 5.74
N THR A 137 1.60 -16.68 7.03
CA THR A 137 0.68 -17.11 8.09
C THR A 137 -0.31 -16.00 8.45
N LEU A 138 -1.38 -16.34 9.18
CA LEU A 138 -2.28 -15.34 9.76
C LEU A 138 -1.57 -14.44 10.77
N VAL A 139 -0.57 -14.99 11.46
CA VAL A 139 0.31 -14.26 12.38
C VAL A 139 1.07 -13.16 11.64
N ASP A 140 1.72 -13.52 10.52
CA ASP A 140 2.45 -12.56 9.69
C ASP A 140 1.53 -11.46 9.18
N ALA A 141 0.36 -11.84 8.67
CA ALA A 141 -0.61 -10.90 8.17
C ALA A 141 -1.07 -9.93 9.27
N LYS A 142 -1.37 -10.45 10.47
CA LYS A 142 -1.72 -9.63 11.64
C LYS A 142 -0.60 -8.62 11.93
N ALA A 143 0.64 -9.09 12.06
CA ALA A 143 1.78 -8.22 12.32
C ALA A 143 1.96 -7.13 11.25
N LYS A 144 1.88 -7.49 9.96
CA LYS A 144 2.05 -6.53 8.86
C LYS A 144 0.93 -5.51 8.77
N ILE A 145 -0.33 -5.93 8.93
CA ILE A 145 -1.49 -5.02 8.88
C ILE A 145 -1.45 -4.03 10.04
N PHE A 146 -1.27 -4.52 11.28
CA PHE A 146 -1.29 -3.62 12.44
C PHE A 146 -0.04 -2.75 12.51
N GLY A 147 1.13 -3.25 12.10
CA GLY A 147 2.31 -2.41 11.91
C GLY A 147 2.12 -1.32 10.86
N PHE A 148 1.43 -1.63 9.75
CA PHE A 148 1.09 -0.64 8.74
C PHE A 148 0.12 0.42 9.26
N ILE A 149 -0.91 0.03 10.03
CA ILE A 149 -1.83 0.98 10.68
C ILE A 149 -1.06 1.95 11.57
N THR A 150 -0.15 1.46 12.41
CA THR A 150 0.72 2.31 13.23
C THR A 150 1.57 3.26 12.38
N ASN A 151 2.12 2.78 11.25
CA ASN A 151 2.87 3.65 10.33
C ASN A 151 1.99 4.77 9.75
N ILE A 152 0.74 4.48 9.37
CA ILE A 152 -0.20 5.50 8.87
C ILE A 152 -0.45 6.58 9.93
N GLU A 153 -0.64 6.18 11.19
CA GLU A 153 -0.82 7.12 12.31
C GLU A 153 0.42 7.98 12.56
N LEU A 154 1.61 7.40 12.44
CA LEU A 154 2.86 8.14 12.51
C LEU A 154 2.96 9.14 11.35
N TYR A 155 2.66 8.73 10.12
CA TYR A 155 2.68 9.62 8.96
C TYR A 155 1.76 10.84 9.14
N GLN A 156 0.57 10.66 9.72
CA GLN A 156 -0.32 11.78 10.06
C GLN A 156 0.36 12.78 10.98
N LYS A 157 1.00 12.29 12.06
CA LYS A 157 1.71 13.14 13.02
C LYS A 157 2.88 13.89 12.36
N HIS A 158 3.66 13.22 11.53
CA HIS A 158 4.78 13.84 10.81
C HIS A 158 4.30 14.90 9.82
N ILE A 159 3.28 14.60 9.01
CA ILE A 159 2.73 15.54 8.02
C ILE A 159 2.11 16.77 8.69
N ASN A 160 1.39 16.61 9.79
CA ASN A 160 0.87 17.75 10.58
C ASN A 160 2.01 18.68 11.05
N ASN A 161 3.18 18.13 11.34
CA ASN A 161 4.38 18.87 11.73
C ASN A 161 5.22 19.33 10.53
N ARG A 162 4.67 19.29 9.30
CA ARG A 162 5.36 19.64 8.06
C ARG A 162 6.62 18.79 7.78
N ASN A 163 6.70 17.59 8.33
CA ASN A 163 7.73 16.60 7.98
C ASN A 163 7.17 15.62 6.95
N PHE A 164 7.81 15.56 5.79
CA PHE A 164 7.41 14.74 4.66
C PHE A 164 8.44 13.65 4.30
N ASP A 165 9.46 13.42 5.14
CA ASP A 165 10.63 12.57 4.80
C ASP A 165 10.26 11.13 4.42
N GLN A 166 9.10 10.65 4.89
CA GLN A 166 8.57 9.32 4.59
C GLN A 166 7.87 9.23 3.22
N PHE A 167 7.72 10.35 2.50
CA PHE A 167 7.00 10.47 1.24
C PHE A 167 7.98 10.99 0.17
N HIS A 168 8.39 10.12 -0.75
CA HIS A 168 9.50 10.39 -1.65
C HIS A 168 9.19 11.55 -2.61
N TRP A 169 7.98 11.61 -3.14
CA TRP A 169 7.55 12.63 -4.10
C TRP A 169 7.02 13.86 -3.37
N LEU A 170 6.15 13.67 -2.37
CA LEU A 170 5.52 14.79 -1.67
C LEU A 170 6.53 15.73 -1.00
N GLN A 171 7.64 15.21 -0.47
CA GLN A 171 8.69 16.04 0.15
C GLN A 171 9.36 17.02 -0.84
N LYS A 172 9.23 16.78 -2.15
CA LYS A 172 9.82 17.63 -3.21
C LYS A 172 8.86 18.72 -3.66
N CYS A 173 7.62 18.71 -3.20
CA CYS A 173 6.59 19.65 -3.61
C CYS A 173 6.50 20.82 -2.62
N GLU A 174 5.99 21.94 -3.13
CA GLU A 174 5.38 22.94 -2.26
C GLU A 174 4.03 22.40 -1.76
N VAL A 175 3.79 22.45 -0.45
CA VAL A 175 2.60 21.85 0.18
C VAL A 175 1.86 22.91 1.00
N THR A 176 0.63 23.23 0.62
CA THR A 176 -0.22 24.21 1.33
C THR A 176 -0.83 23.63 2.62
N ASP A 177 -1.33 24.47 3.53
CA ASP A 177 -2.09 24.01 4.72
C ASP A 177 -3.35 23.24 4.31
N ALA A 178 -4.03 23.68 3.24
CA ALA A 178 -5.20 23.00 2.70
C ALA A 178 -4.86 21.59 2.20
N THR A 179 -3.74 21.45 1.50
CA THR A 179 -3.24 20.13 1.06
C THR A 179 -2.89 19.24 2.24
N VAL A 180 -2.21 19.76 3.28
CA VAL A 180 -1.92 19.01 4.51
C VAL A 180 -3.20 18.46 5.14
N LEU A 181 -4.24 19.29 5.26
CA LEU A 181 -5.52 18.88 5.83
C LEU A 181 -6.16 17.72 5.04
N VAL A 182 -6.19 17.81 3.71
CA VAL A 182 -6.74 16.76 2.84
C VAL A 182 -5.96 15.46 2.96
N VAL A 183 -4.62 15.54 2.95
CA VAL A 183 -3.73 14.37 3.06
C VAL A 183 -3.90 13.67 4.41
N VAL A 184 -3.88 14.42 5.51
CA VAL A 184 -4.05 13.89 6.87
C VAL A 184 -5.44 13.27 7.03
N ASN A 185 -6.49 13.91 6.53
CA ASN A 185 -7.84 13.34 6.57
C ASN A 185 -7.92 12.04 5.79
N HIS A 186 -7.31 11.95 4.61
CA HIS A 186 -7.27 10.70 3.85
C HIS A 186 -6.52 9.59 4.59
N LEU A 187 -5.38 9.89 5.22
CA LEU A 187 -4.66 8.92 6.05
C LEU A 187 -5.51 8.46 7.25
N ASN A 188 -6.27 9.36 7.87
CA ASN A 188 -7.21 9.03 8.95
C ASN A 188 -8.27 8.04 8.47
N THR A 189 -8.86 8.31 7.31
CA THR A 189 -9.83 7.42 6.67
C THR A 189 -9.24 6.04 6.39
N ILE A 190 -8.03 5.96 5.82
CA ILE A 190 -7.34 4.68 5.58
C ILE A 190 -7.11 3.92 6.89
N SER A 191 -6.61 4.59 7.93
CA SER A 191 -6.34 3.97 9.24
C SER A 191 -7.62 3.43 9.88
N ALA A 192 -8.69 4.22 9.88
CA ALA A 192 -9.98 3.83 10.42
C ALA A 192 -10.57 2.62 9.67
N ASP A 193 -10.56 2.63 8.34
CA ASP A 193 -11.10 1.55 7.52
C ASP A 193 -10.29 0.25 7.66
N LEU A 194 -8.95 0.35 7.77
CA LEU A 194 -8.11 -0.81 8.12
C LEU A 194 -8.47 -1.39 9.49
N LYS A 195 -8.63 -0.56 10.52
CA LYS A 195 -8.98 -1.02 11.87
C LYS A 195 -10.35 -1.70 11.89
N GLU A 196 -11.33 -1.15 11.19
CA GLU A 196 -12.67 -1.70 11.10
C GLU A 196 -12.65 -3.05 10.37
N ARG A 197 -12.09 -3.09 9.16
CA ARG A 197 -12.09 -4.29 8.32
C ARG A 197 -11.27 -5.44 8.86
N PHE A 198 -10.23 -5.15 9.65
CA PHE A 198 -9.35 -6.17 10.25
C PHE A 198 -9.60 -6.34 11.76
N SER A 199 -10.73 -5.85 12.27
CA SER A 199 -11.13 -6.02 13.68
C SER A 199 -11.23 -7.50 14.08
N ASP A 200 -11.71 -8.35 13.18
CA ASP A 200 -11.75 -9.81 13.34
C ASP A 200 -10.34 -10.39 13.54
N LEU A 201 -9.39 -10.05 12.67
CA LEU A 201 -8.00 -10.48 12.77
C LEU A 201 -7.33 -9.97 14.06
N LYS A 202 -7.72 -8.77 14.54
CA LYS A 202 -7.23 -8.23 15.81
C LYS A 202 -7.59 -9.13 16.99
N GLN A 203 -8.81 -9.67 16.98
CA GLN A 203 -9.37 -10.48 18.06
C GLN A 203 -8.85 -11.92 18.08
N ILE A 204 -8.30 -12.42 16.97
CA ILE A 204 -7.71 -13.76 16.93
C ILE A 204 -6.52 -13.82 17.89
N TYR A 205 -6.63 -14.68 18.90
CA TYR A 205 -5.53 -15.02 19.80
C TYR A 205 -4.67 -16.10 19.15
N PHE A 206 -3.37 -15.83 19.07
CA PHE A 206 -2.38 -16.82 18.67
C PHE A 206 -1.62 -17.25 19.92
N PRO A 207 -1.63 -18.55 20.28
CA PRO A 207 -0.90 -19.04 21.45
C PRO A 207 0.58 -18.69 21.39
N THR A 208 1.18 -18.40 22.55
CA THR A 208 2.59 -18.02 22.65
C THR A 208 3.51 -19.08 22.05
N TRP A 209 3.21 -20.36 22.24
CA TRP A 209 4.01 -21.46 21.69
C TRP A 209 4.05 -21.46 20.15
N MET A 210 3.04 -20.93 19.47
CA MET A 210 3.02 -20.79 18.00
C MET A 210 3.87 -19.60 17.54
N MET A 211 3.95 -18.57 18.38
CA MET A 211 4.64 -17.30 18.09
C MET A 211 6.12 -17.34 18.47
N GLN A 212 6.43 -18.03 19.57
CA GLN A 212 7.73 -18.06 20.25
C GLN A 212 7.98 -19.48 20.81
N PRO A 213 8.06 -20.50 19.94
CA PRO A 213 8.17 -21.90 20.37
C PRO A 213 9.40 -22.20 21.24
N ILE A 214 10.49 -21.43 21.07
CA ILE A 214 11.72 -21.61 21.85
C ILE A 214 11.63 -21.01 23.26
N LEU A 215 10.82 -19.97 23.44
CA LEU A 215 10.76 -19.19 24.69
C LEU A 215 9.58 -19.56 25.60
N VAL A 216 8.66 -20.41 25.11
CA VAL A 216 7.48 -20.78 25.88
C VAL A 216 7.82 -21.77 26.99
N GLU A 217 7.28 -21.54 28.19
CA GLU A 217 7.38 -22.51 29.28
C GLU A 217 6.38 -23.65 29.06
N MET A 218 6.81 -24.91 29.25
CA MET A 218 5.93 -26.07 29.07
C MET A 218 4.71 -26.04 29.99
N SER A 219 4.83 -25.42 31.17
CA SER A 219 3.74 -25.20 32.11
C SER A 219 2.59 -24.35 31.55
N ASP A 220 2.85 -23.52 30.54
CA ASP A 220 1.83 -22.67 29.90
C ASP A 220 1.01 -23.42 28.84
N ILE A 221 1.37 -24.67 28.55
CA ILE A 221 0.74 -25.48 27.50
C ILE A 221 -0.10 -26.56 28.17
N SER A 222 -1.41 -26.55 27.95
CA SER A 222 -2.32 -27.51 28.57
C SER A 222 -2.36 -28.87 27.88
N ASN A 223 -1.92 -28.96 26.62
CA ASN A 223 -1.93 -30.19 25.84
C ASN A 223 -0.55 -30.89 25.90
N MET A 224 -0.54 -32.10 26.46
CA MET A 224 0.67 -32.92 26.64
C MET A 224 1.37 -33.25 25.31
N GLN A 225 0.64 -33.50 24.23
CA GLN A 225 1.25 -33.78 22.93
C GLN A 225 2.04 -32.58 22.42
N TYR A 226 1.49 -31.36 22.56
CA TYR A 226 2.21 -30.15 22.17
C TYR A 226 3.42 -29.90 23.07
N GLN A 227 3.36 -30.25 24.37
CA GLN A 227 4.53 -30.17 25.25
C GLN A 227 5.65 -31.11 24.77
N GLU A 228 5.34 -32.35 24.41
CA GLU A 228 6.32 -33.32 23.90
C GLU A 228 6.98 -32.81 22.61
N GLU A 229 6.19 -32.43 21.61
CA GLU A 229 6.68 -31.92 20.32
C GLU A 229 7.55 -30.64 20.49
N LEU A 230 7.12 -29.71 21.34
CA LEU A 230 7.90 -28.49 21.60
C LEU A 230 9.15 -28.77 22.42
N SER A 231 9.15 -29.78 23.30
CA SER A 231 10.33 -30.15 24.07
C SER A 231 11.43 -30.70 23.17
N GLU A 232 11.08 -31.49 22.16
CA GLU A 232 12.03 -31.96 21.14
C GLU A 232 12.57 -30.77 20.34
N LEU A 233 11.68 -29.86 19.90
CA LEU A 233 12.07 -28.67 19.14
C LEU A 233 12.99 -27.73 19.94
N GLN A 234 12.74 -27.51 21.23
CA GLN A 234 13.54 -26.64 22.10
C GLN A 234 14.94 -27.21 22.38
N ASN A 235 15.09 -28.53 22.32
CA ASN A 235 16.38 -29.20 22.53
C ASN A 235 17.13 -29.49 21.22
N ASP A 236 16.51 -29.22 20.06
CA ASP A 236 17.18 -29.29 18.77
C ASP A 236 18.06 -28.05 18.53
N GLU A 237 19.38 -28.23 18.70
CA GLU A 237 20.40 -27.20 18.47
C GLU A 237 20.39 -26.67 17.03
N SER A 238 19.94 -27.45 16.05
CA SER A 238 19.85 -26.99 14.66
C SER A 238 18.77 -25.93 14.48
N VAL A 239 17.68 -26.01 15.24
CA VAL A 239 16.53 -25.08 15.17
C VAL A 239 16.84 -23.76 15.86
N LYS A 240 17.66 -23.77 16.92
CA LYS A 240 18.08 -22.54 17.63
C LYS A 240 18.84 -21.55 16.75
N THR A 241 19.43 -22.00 15.64
CA THR A 241 20.14 -21.12 14.71
C THR A 241 19.23 -20.28 13.81
N PHE A 242 17.94 -20.59 13.74
CA PHE A 242 16.96 -19.91 12.89
C PHE A 242 16.17 -18.79 13.59
N PHE A 243 16.36 -18.61 14.90
CA PHE A 243 15.65 -17.63 15.75
C PHE A 243 16.64 -16.72 16.48
#